data_AF-A0A3C1UVW2-F1
#
_entry.id   AF-A0A3C1UVW2-F1
#
_cell.length_a   1.000
_cell.length_b   1.000
_cell.length_c   1.000
_cell.angle_alpha   90.00
_cell.angle_beta   90.00
_cell.angle_gamma   90.00
#
_symmetry.space_group_name_H-M   'P 1'
#
loop_
_entity.id
_entity.type
_entity.pdbx_description
1 polymer ?
#
loop_
_entity_poly.entity_id
_entity_poly.type
_entity_poly.pdbx_seq_one_letter_code
_entity_poly.pdbx_strand_id
1 'polypeptide(L)'
;MAILSIAGTELKVKDYCCIESGDFFKPLSSEEYLKKPKPALWLYVNLTDKCNASCEFCVSYAGRLSNNTVAPEQFRKALQVAAPHIYGISFTGGEPMLYPELLDELIFITKEIVPSDMEIDLATNGTNLNALARLQNIDRISSVHISRHSFNDEVNTRLMGRKGPSTDEIRAFVEGLNDPGKVVFNCVLQKGGVESCKDVAAYLDMAIDAKVQNSSFITMFKANDYCEEHYLSAYTFPFVSELGYAGWNSAHPNAQFDVWNRHSDYEYCHCLSGSYRNAVGRTRFYFRCPGNDSAPDFCRQLVYTASNDLQDGFGTGRKVILSRET
;
A
#
# COMPACT_ATOMS: atom_id res chain seq x y z
N MET A 1 -21.61 11.73 -2.12
CA MET A 1 -20.40 11.98 -2.94
C MET A 1 -20.17 13.47 -3.03
N ALA A 2 -18.91 13.90 -2.98
CA ALA A 2 -18.53 15.31 -3.09
C ALA A 2 -17.77 15.59 -4.39
N ILE A 3 -17.65 16.86 -4.77
CA ILE A 3 -16.83 17.32 -5.89
C ILE A 3 -15.63 18.10 -5.35
N LEU A 4 -14.43 17.73 -5.79
CA LEU A 4 -13.22 18.52 -5.61
C LEU A 4 -12.84 19.17 -6.95
N SER A 5 -12.60 20.48 -6.94
CA SER A 5 -12.05 21.20 -8.10
C SER A 5 -10.55 21.43 -7.86
N ILE A 6 -9.72 20.84 -8.73
CA ILE A 6 -8.26 20.92 -8.66
C ILE A 6 -7.78 21.43 -10.01
N ALA A 7 -7.11 22.59 -10.06
CA ALA A 7 -6.69 23.24 -11.31
C ALA A 7 -7.82 23.35 -12.37
N GLY A 8 -9.05 23.63 -11.94
CA GLY A 8 -10.23 23.73 -12.83
C GLY A 8 -10.80 22.38 -13.27
N THR A 9 -10.17 21.26 -12.90
CA THR A 9 -10.68 19.91 -13.12
C THR A 9 -11.58 19.48 -11.96
N GLU A 10 -12.84 19.20 -12.25
CA GLU A 10 -13.77 18.60 -11.29
C GLU A 10 -13.59 17.08 -11.18
N LEU A 11 -13.51 16.60 -9.93
CA LEU A 11 -13.37 15.18 -9.57
C LEU A 11 -14.46 14.79 -8.56
N LYS A 12 -15.21 13.73 -8.89
CA LYS A 12 -16.12 13.09 -7.93
C LYS A 12 -15.30 12.30 -6.91
N VAL A 13 -15.54 12.48 -5.62
CA VAL A 13 -14.81 11.81 -4.54
C VAL A 13 -15.72 11.26 -3.44
N LYS A 14 -15.20 10.25 -2.73
CA LYS A 14 -15.86 9.64 -1.55
C LYS A 14 -15.95 10.63 -0.39
N ASP A 15 -17.16 10.90 0.07
CA ASP A 15 -17.47 11.83 1.17
C ASP A 15 -18.05 11.14 2.40
N TYR A 16 -17.86 9.83 2.52
CA TYR A 16 -18.30 9.03 3.66
C TYR A 16 -17.18 8.15 4.22
N CYS A 17 -17.28 7.78 5.49
CA CYS A 17 -16.34 6.90 6.19
C CYS A 17 -16.66 5.43 5.90
N CYS A 18 -15.65 4.56 5.97
CA CYS A 18 -15.92 3.12 6.05
C CYS A 18 -16.60 2.81 7.39
N ILE A 19 -17.51 1.84 7.43
CA ILE A 19 -18.28 1.52 8.64
C ILE A 19 -17.59 0.40 9.40
N GLU A 20 -17.57 0.49 10.73
CA GLU A 20 -17.18 -0.61 11.60
C GLU A 20 -18.19 -1.76 11.48
N SER A 21 -17.79 -2.87 10.86
CA SER A 21 -18.69 -3.99 10.59
C SER A 21 -18.47 -5.11 11.62
N GLY A 22 -19.47 -5.36 12.46
CA GLY A 22 -19.51 -6.54 13.33
C GLY A 22 -19.73 -7.85 12.55
N ASP A 23 -20.34 -7.77 11.37
CA ASP A 23 -20.53 -8.87 10.42
C ASP A 23 -19.98 -8.45 9.04
N PHE A 24 -18.99 -9.18 8.53
CA PHE A 24 -18.28 -8.87 7.28
C PHE A 24 -19.19 -8.92 6.04
N PHE A 25 -20.34 -9.59 6.14
CA PHE A 25 -21.19 -9.93 4.98
C PHE A 25 -22.57 -9.26 4.96
N LYS A 26 -22.89 -8.40 5.94
CA LYS A 26 -24.22 -7.77 6.01
C LYS A 26 -24.20 -6.34 5.44
N PRO A 27 -24.62 -6.11 4.19
CA PRO A 27 -24.71 -4.76 3.64
C PRO A 27 -25.65 -3.90 4.51
N LEU A 28 -25.19 -2.70 4.85
CA LEU A 28 -25.97 -1.67 5.53
C LEU A 28 -26.71 -0.80 4.52
N SER A 29 -27.77 -0.13 4.98
CA SER A 29 -28.48 0.88 4.19
C SER A 29 -27.60 2.13 4.01
N SER A 30 -27.76 2.84 2.88
CA SER A 30 -26.94 4.02 2.54
C SER A 30 -27.03 5.16 3.56
N GLU A 31 -28.07 5.17 4.39
CA GLU A 31 -28.33 6.18 5.44
C GLU A 31 -27.46 5.98 6.69
N GLU A 32 -26.78 4.85 6.83
CA GLU A 32 -25.96 4.50 8.01
C GLU A 32 -24.49 4.95 7.89
N TYR A 33 -24.09 5.52 6.75
CA TYR A 33 -22.72 5.99 6.53
C TYR A 33 -22.46 7.37 7.16
N LEU A 34 -21.43 7.47 8.00
CA LEU A 34 -20.95 8.75 8.53
C LEU A 34 -20.30 9.60 7.43
N LYS A 35 -20.71 10.86 7.32
CA LYS A 35 -20.09 11.82 6.37
C LYS A 35 -18.69 12.21 6.80
N LYS A 36 -17.79 12.36 5.83
CA LYS A 36 -16.45 12.92 6.01
C LYS A 36 -16.55 14.45 6.12
N PRO A 37 -15.95 15.07 7.15
CA PRO A 37 -15.96 16.53 7.31
C PRO A 37 -15.28 17.27 6.16
N LYS A 38 -14.16 16.73 5.65
CA LYS A 38 -13.42 17.25 4.50
C LYS A 38 -12.99 16.09 3.61
N PRO A 39 -13.59 15.91 2.42
CA PRO A 39 -13.10 14.97 1.43
C PRO A 39 -11.69 15.38 0.99
N ALA A 40 -10.75 14.44 1.09
CA ALA A 40 -9.37 14.60 0.67
C ALA A 40 -8.88 13.28 0.05
N LEU A 41 -7.84 13.37 -0.78
CA LEU A 41 -7.29 12.25 -1.53
C LEU A 41 -5.89 11.89 -1.04
N TRP A 42 -5.48 10.65 -1.27
CA TRP A 42 -4.09 10.26 -1.12
C TRP A 42 -3.34 10.56 -2.42
N LEU A 43 -2.11 11.07 -2.36
CA LEU A 43 -1.28 11.30 -3.55
C LEU A 43 -0.22 10.22 -3.69
N TYR A 44 -0.23 9.47 -4.79
CA TYR A 44 0.85 8.56 -5.14
C TYR A 44 1.80 9.22 -6.12
N VAL A 45 3.08 9.28 -5.78
CA VAL A 45 4.14 9.82 -6.64
C VAL A 45 4.87 8.63 -7.27
N ASN A 46 4.58 8.34 -8.53
CA ASN A 46 5.32 7.37 -9.33
C ASN A 46 6.64 8.03 -9.77
N LEU A 47 7.69 7.82 -8.98
CA LEU A 47 9.00 8.48 -9.16
C LEU A 47 9.66 8.11 -10.50
N THR A 48 9.53 6.85 -10.91
CA THR A 48 10.13 6.34 -12.14
C THR A 48 9.36 5.17 -12.72
N ASP A 49 9.37 5.04 -14.04
CA ASP A 49 8.85 3.85 -14.72
C ASP A 49 9.84 2.67 -14.68
N LYS A 50 11.10 2.88 -14.28
CA LYS A 50 12.07 1.77 -14.18
C LYS A 50 11.87 0.94 -12.93
N CYS A 51 11.85 -0.37 -13.10
CA CYS A 51 11.91 -1.34 -12.01
C CYS A 51 12.97 -2.40 -12.35
N ASN A 52 13.64 -2.90 -11.32
CA ASN A 52 14.58 -4.02 -11.45
C ASN A 52 13.96 -5.38 -11.08
N ALA A 53 12.67 -5.40 -10.71
CA ALA A 53 11.85 -6.59 -10.52
C ALA A 53 10.90 -6.78 -11.71
N SER A 54 10.42 -8.00 -11.92
CA SER A 54 9.54 -8.38 -13.05
C SER A 54 8.33 -9.19 -12.57
N CYS A 55 7.73 -8.76 -11.46
CA CYS A 55 6.64 -9.47 -10.81
C CYS A 55 5.42 -9.61 -11.74
N GLU A 56 4.91 -10.83 -11.93
CA GLU A 56 3.78 -11.10 -12.84
C GLU A 56 2.46 -10.49 -12.34
N PHE A 57 2.31 -10.38 -11.01
CA PHE A 57 1.15 -9.75 -10.37
C PHE A 57 1.18 -8.20 -10.35
N CYS A 58 2.21 -7.57 -10.94
CA CYS A 58 2.35 -6.12 -10.86
C CYS A 58 1.33 -5.41 -11.76
N VAL A 59 0.38 -4.72 -11.13
CA VAL A 59 -0.69 -3.96 -11.81
C VAL A 59 -0.18 -2.78 -12.65
N SER A 60 1.04 -2.31 -12.36
CA SER A 60 1.69 -1.22 -13.08
C SER A 60 2.76 -1.71 -14.07
N TYR A 61 2.87 -3.02 -14.29
CA TYR A 61 3.91 -3.60 -15.15
C TYR A 61 3.59 -3.55 -16.63
N ALA A 62 2.31 -3.42 -17.02
CA ALA A 62 1.78 -3.56 -18.38
C ALA A 62 2.66 -2.94 -19.48
N GLY A 63 3.67 -3.69 -19.92
CA GLY A 63 4.65 -3.29 -20.93
C GLY A 63 5.33 -1.95 -20.66
N ARG A 64 6.03 -1.78 -19.52
CA ARG A 64 6.82 -0.55 -19.26
C ARG A 64 7.88 -0.33 -20.34
N LEU A 65 7.53 0.46 -21.36
CA LEU A 65 8.40 0.84 -22.47
C LEU A 65 9.09 2.19 -22.21
N SER A 66 8.62 2.95 -21.22
CA SER A 66 9.16 4.25 -20.85
C SER A 66 10.23 4.14 -19.76
N ASN A 67 11.17 5.09 -19.80
CA ASN A 67 12.26 5.24 -18.83
C ASN A 67 12.14 6.58 -18.08
N ASN A 68 10.90 7.06 -17.90
CA ASN A 68 10.66 8.38 -17.36
C ASN A 68 10.98 8.44 -15.87
N THR A 69 11.29 9.66 -15.42
CA THR A 69 11.52 10.02 -14.02
C THR A 69 10.87 11.37 -13.76
N VAL A 70 10.36 11.53 -12.54
CA VAL A 70 9.87 12.81 -12.05
C VAL A 70 10.97 13.89 -12.12
N ALA A 71 10.58 15.06 -12.59
CA ALA A 71 11.37 16.29 -12.55
C ALA A 71 11.00 17.09 -11.29
N PRO A 72 11.95 17.35 -10.38
CA PRO A 72 11.69 18.02 -9.10
C PRO A 72 10.89 19.33 -9.22
N GLU A 73 11.26 20.19 -10.16
CA GLU A 73 10.57 21.48 -10.37
C GLU A 73 9.12 21.32 -10.83
N GLN A 74 8.81 20.30 -11.63
CA GLN A 74 7.44 20.03 -12.05
C GLN A 74 6.63 19.41 -10.92
N PHE A 75 7.25 18.53 -10.14
CA PHE A 75 6.64 17.97 -8.94
C PHE A 75 6.30 19.06 -7.93
N ARG A 76 7.20 20.03 -7.71
CA ARG A 76 6.96 21.18 -6.81
C ARG A 76 5.67 21.91 -7.19
N LYS A 77 5.50 22.25 -8.47
CA LYS A 77 4.29 22.93 -8.98
C LYS A 77 3.04 22.08 -8.79
N ALA A 78 3.09 20.80 -9.18
CA ALA A 78 1.97 19.89 -9.03
C ALA A 78 1.58 19.69 -7.56
N LEU A 79 2.57 19.60 -6.66
CA LEU A 79 2.34 19.45 -5.23
C LEU A 79 1.73 20.71 -4.61
N GLN A 80 2.15 21.91 -5.01
CA GLN A 80 1.50 23.16 -4.57
C GLN A 80 0.01 23.19 -4.93
N VAL A 81 -0.36 22.66 -6.09
CA VAL A 81 -1.76 22.54 -6.53
C VAL A 81 -2.50 21.45 -5.75
N ALA A 82 -1.87 20.30 -5.51
CA ALA A 82 -2.52 19.16 -4.85
C ALA A 82 -2.63 19.30 -3.33
N ALA A 83 -1.68 20.00 -2.67
CA ALA A 83 -1.54 20.07 -1.21
C ALA A 83 -2.83 20.40 -0.44
N PRO A 84 -3.71 21.34 -0.88
CA PRO A 84 -4.95 21.65 -0.16
C PRO A 84 -5.99 20.50 -0.14
N HIS A 85 -5.84 19.55 -1.07
CA HIS A 85 -6.81 18.49 -1.37
C HIS A 85 -6.34 17.10 -0.94
N ILE A 86 -5.14 16.98 -0.39
CA ILE A 86 -4.55 15.69 -0.01
C ILE A 86 -4.41 15.55 1.51
N TYR A 87 -4.39 14.31 2.00
CA TYR A 87 -4.18 13.98 3.41
C TYR A 87 -2.96 13.09 3.68
N GLY A 88 -2.31 12.61 2.62
CA GLY A 88 -1.11 11.77 2.70
C GLY A 88 -0.47 11.58 1.34
N ILE A 89 0.80 11.18 1.33
CA ILE A 89 1.61 11.00 0.13
C ILE A 89 2.31 9.64 0.19
N SER A 90 2.34 8.90 -0.91
CA SER A 90 3.22 7.72 -1.05
C SER A 90 4.18 7.91 -2.22
N PHE A 91 5.47 7.82 -1.94
CA PHE A 91 6.49 7.64 -2.97
C PHE A 91 6.51 6.18 -3.42
N THR A 92 6.37 5.96 -4.72
CA THR A 92 6.28 4.64 -5.34
C THR A 92 6.83 4.68 -6.76
N GLY A 93 6.55 3.65 -7.56
CA GLY A 93 6.72 3.66 -9.00
C GLY A 93 7.07 2.29 -9.56
N GLY A 94 8.13 2.22 -10.35
CA GLY A 94 8.88 0.97 -10.43
C GLY A 94 9.59 0.69 -9.15
N GLU A 95 10.85 1.12 -9.08
CA GLU A 95 11.61 1.05 -7.86
C GLU A 95 12.23 2.42 -7.54
N PRO A 96 11.69 3.16 -6.57
CA PRO A 96 12.21 4.47 -6.16
C PRO A 96 13.69 4.42 -5.77
N MET A 97 14.14 3.33 -5.15
CA MET A 97 15.52 3.19 -4.67
C MET A 97 16.55 2.91 -5.77
N LEU A 98 16.13 2.88 -7.04
CA LEU A 98 17.05 3.04 -8.18
C LEU A 98 17.57 4.49 -8.29
N TYR A 99 16.87 5.45 -7.69
CA TYR A 99 17.17 6.88 -7.73
C TYR A 99 17.08 7.51 -6.33
N PRO A 100 17.94 7.10 -5.38
CA PRO A 100 17.86 7.55 -3.98
C PRO A 100 18.01 9.07 -3.81
N GLU A 101 18.88 9.71 -4.60
CA GLU A 101 19.08 11.17 -4.54
C GLU A 101 17.84 11.93 -4.99
N LEU A 102 17.20 11.50 -6.09
CA LEU A 102 15.94 12.07 -6.55
C LEU A 102 14.84 11.86 -5.50
N LEU A 103 14.73 10.66 -4.92
CA LEU A 103 13.77 10.41 -3.83
C LEU A 103 13.98 11.38 -2.67
N ASP A 104 15.22 11.60 -2.22
CA ASP A 104 15.55 12.52 -1.13
C ASP A 104 15.14 13.96 -1.46
N GLU A 105 15.39 14.41 -2.69
CA GLU A 105 14.98 15.72 -3.19
C GLU A 105 13.45 15.89 -3.21
N LEU A 106 12.71 14.87 -3.65
CA LEU A 106 11.24 14.93 -3.64
C LEU A 106 10.67 14.92 -2.22
N ILE A 107 11.29 14.19 -1.28
CA ILE A 107 10.92 14.23 0.14
C ILE A 107 11.20 15.62 0.70
N PHE A 108 12.33 16.24 0.36
CA PHE A 108 12.65 17.60 0.75
C PHE A 108 11.61 18.61 0.24
N ILE A 109 11.27 18.58 -1.05
CA ILE A 109 10.22 19.42 -1.63
C ILE A 109 8.89 19.22 -0.89
N THR A 110 8.56 17.97 -0.58
CA THR A 110 7.33 17.65 0.14
C THR A 110 7.31 18.28 1.53
N LYS A 111 8.42 18.14 2.27
CA LYS A 111 8.60 18.75 3.59
C LYS A 111 8.41 20.27 3.57
N GLU A 112 8.77 20.96 2.49
CA GLU A 112 8.61 22.41 2.37
C GLU A 112 7.16 22.85 2.10
N ILE A 113 6.35 21.99 1.47
CA ILE A 113 5.00 22.37 0.98
C ILE A 113 3.89 21.87 1.90
N VAL A 114 4.01 20.67 2.45
CA VAL A 114 2.93 20.04 3.22
C VAL A 114 3.15 20.13 4.73
N PRO A 115 2.09 20.14 5.55
CA PRO A 115 2.20 20.12 7.02
C PRO A 115 3.10 19.00 7.54
N SER A 116 3.78 19.24 8.66
CA SER A 116 4.73 18.29 9.25
C SER A 116 4.07 16.99 9.75
N ASP A 117 2.79 17.05 10.07
CA ASP A 117 1.96 15.92 10.53
C ASP A 117 1.31 15.13 9.39
N MET A 118 1.47 15.57 8.13
CA MET A 118 0.99 14.81 6.98
C MET A 118 1.78 13.51 6.81
N GLU A 119 1.06 12.40 6.66
CA GLU A 119 1.64 11.07 6.48
C GLU A 119 2.37 10.95 5.13
N ILE A 120 3.59 10.41 5.17
CA ILE A 120 4.41 10.17 3.98
C ILE A 120 4.96 8.76 4.02
N ASP A 121 4.59 7.97 3.02
CA ASP A 121 5.01 6.59 2.89
C ASP A 121 5.99 6.41 1.73
N LEU A 122 6.84 5.39 1.83
CA LEU A 122 7.67 4.91 0.74
C LEU A 122 7.35 3.45 0.46
N ALA A 123 6.98 3.10 -0.77
CA ALA A 123 6.90 1.73 -1.23
C ALA A 123 8.13 1.35 -2.06
N THR A 124 8.85 0.30 -1.64
CA THR A 124 10.07 -0.20 -2.30
C THR A 124 10.06 -1.73 -2.33
N ASN A 125 10.71 -2.33 -3.31
CA ASN A 125 11.00 -3.76 -3.38
C ASN A 125 12.20 -4.20 -2.51
N GLY A 126 12.76 -3.27 -1.71
CA GLY A 126 13.89 -3.53 -0.83
C GLY A 126 15.25 -3.41 -1.52
N THR A 127 15.30 -2.83 -2.72
CA THR A 127 16.57 -2.49 -3.36
C THR A 127 17.26 -1.35 -2.61
N ASN A 128 18.58 -1.43 -2.47
CA ASN A 128 19.43 -0.38 -1.90
C ASN A 128 19.02 0.12 -0.49
N LEU A 129 18.62 -0.78 0.42
CA LEU A 129 18.26 -0.41 1.81
C LEU A 129 19.36 0.38 2.54
N ASN A 130 20.64 0.10 2.25
CA ASN A 130 21.76 0.88 2.81
C ASN A 130 21.78 2.35 2.33
N ALA A 131 21.36 2.61 1.09
CA ALA A 131 21.22 3.98 0.60
C ALA A 131 19.97 4.65 1.19
N LEU A 132 18.88 3.89 1.36
CA LEU A 132 17.66 4.37 2.01
C LEU A 132 17.97 4.85 3.44
N ALA A 133 18.70 4.06 4.23
CA ALA A 133 19.10 4.42 5.59
C ALA A 133 19.97 5.70 5.67
N ARG A 134 20.50 6.20 4.54
CA ARG A 134 21.39 7.37 4.46
C ARG A 134 20.73 8.59 3.83
N LEU A 135 19.46 8.52 3.43
CA LEU A 135 18.75 9.69 2.91
C LEU A 135 18.71 10.78 3.99
N GLN A 136 18.96 12.03 3.59
CA GLN A 136 18.98 13.15 4.53
C GLN A 136 17.60 13.42 5.13
N ASN A 137 16.54 13.09 4.40
CA ASN A 137 15.17 13.35 4.80
C ASN A 137 14.38 12.09 5.20
N ILE A 138 15.04 10.96 5.50
CA ILE A 138 14.34 9.71 5.91
C ILE A 138 13.44 9.88 7.14
N ASP A 139 13.77 10.80 8.04
CA ASP A 139 12.96 11.07 9.23
C ASP A 139 11.60 11.69 8.91
N ARG A 140 11.45 12.27 7.70
CA ARG A 140 10.17 12.80 7.22
C ARG A 140 9.22 11.68 6.73
N ILE A 141 9.77 10.50 6.42
CA ILE A 141 8.99 9.32 6.04
C ILE A 141 8.37 8.70 7.30
N SER A 142 7.04 8.64 7.30
CA SER A 142 6.19 8.01 8.32
C SER A 142 6.28 6.49 8.27
N SER A 143 6.34 5.90 7.06
CA SER A 143 6.46 4.46 6.92
C SER A 143 7.23 4.03 5.64
N VAL A 144 7.94 2.91 5.74
CA VAL A 144 8.66 2.26 4.63
C VAL A 144 8.06 0.89 4.40
N HIS A 145 7.27 0.77 3.33
CA HIS A 145 6.65 -0.45 2.87
C HIS A 145 7.62 -1.24 1.99
N ILE A 146 8.19 -2.32 2.53
CA ILE A 146 9.04 -3.25 1.80
C ILE A 146 8.17 -4.37 1.21
N SER A 147 8.15 -4.47 -0.11
CA SER A 147 7.46 -5.54 -0.84
C SER A 147 8.11 -6.89 -0.56
N ARG A 148 7.38 -7.75 0.14
CA ARG A 148 7.79 -9.10 0.53
C ARG A 148 6.55 -9.98 0.46
N HIS A 149 6.53 -10.89 -0.51
CA HIS A 149 5.34 -11.64 -0.91
C HIS A 149 5.36 -13.11 -0.48
N SER A 150 6.39 -13.50 0.28
CA SER A 150 6.48 -14.81 0.92
C SER A 150 7.40 -14.73 2.15
N PHE A 151 7.19 -15.64 3.10
CA PHE A 151 8.10 -15.85 4.21
C PHE A 151 9.36 -16.64 3.81
N ASN A 152 9.35 -17.27 2.63
CA ASN A 152 10.49 -18.01 2.08
C ASN A 152 11.21 -17.16 1.02
N ASP A 153 12.54 -17.06 1.13
CA ASP A 153 13.39 -16.24 0.24
C ASP A 153 13.35 -16.69 -1.23
N GLU A 154 13.34 -18.00 -1.49
CA GLU A 154 13.31 -18.56 -2.84
C GLU A 154 11.95 -18.31 -3.51
N VAL A 155 10.87 -18.52 -2.75
CA VAL A 155 9.51 -18.22 -3.21
C VAL A 155 9.35 -16.72 -3.47
N ASN A 156 9.83 -15.87 -2.56
CA ASN A 156 9.79 -14.42 -2.76
C ASN A 156 10.60 -14.00 -4.00
N THR A 157 11.78 -14.61 -4.21
CA THR A 157 12.62 -14.35 -5.38
C THR A 157 11.90 -14.70 -6.69
N ARG A 158 11.24 -15.86 -6.73
CA ARG A 158 10.42 -16.28 -7.87
C ARG A 158 9.29 -15.28 -8.13
N LEU A 159 8.50 -14.95 -7.11
CA LEU A 159 7.36 -14.04 -7.22
C LEU A 159 7.77 -12.63 -7.70
N MET A 160 8.93 -12.15 -7.27
CA MET A 160 9.44 -10.84 -7.66
C MET A 160 10.19 -10.85 -9.00
N GLY A 161 10.55 -12.02 -9.53
CA GLY A 161 11.49 -12.14 -10.65
C GLY A 161 12.89 -11.59 -10.36
N ARG A 162 13.23 -11.42 -9.08
CA ARG A 162 14.46 -10.80 -8.59
C ARG A 162 14.75 -11.27 -7.17
N LYS A 163 16.02 -11.50 -6.85
CA LYS A 163 16.46 -11.70 -5.46
C LYS A 163 16.33 -10.38 -4.67
N GLY A 164 15.38 -10.34 -3.74
CA GLY A 164 15.22 -9.26 -2.76
C GLY A 164 16.15 -9.44 -1.55
N PRO A 165 16.11 -8.51 -0.58
CA PRO A 165 16.86 -8.66 0.67
C PRO A 165 16.34 -9.87 1.48
N SER A 166 17.27 -10.56 2.13
CA SER A 166 16.98 -11.62 3.09
C SER A 166 16.39 -11.06 4.39
N THR A 167 15.80 -11.93 5.21
CA THR A 167 15.27 -11.59 6.54
C THR A 167 16.33 -10.92 7.43
N ASP A 168 17.59 -11.38 7.37
CA ASP A 168 18.68 -10.81 8.17
C ASP A 168 19.13 -9.43 7.67
N GLU A 169 19.15 -9.21 6.35
CA GLU A 169 19.42 -7.88 5.79
C GLU A 169 18.32 -6.87 6.15
N ILE A 170 17.06 -7.30 6.14
CA ILE A 170 15.93 -6.48 6.60
C ILE A 170 16.05 -6.21 8.11
N ARG A 171 16.39 -7.22 8.92
CA ARG A 171 16.64 -7.04 10.36
C ARG A 171 17.70 -5.97 10.61
N ALA A 172 18.85 -6.09 9.95
CA ALA A 172 19.95 -5.13 10.10
C ALA A 172 19.54 -3.71 9.68
N PHE A 173 18.74 -3.58 8.61
CA PHE A 173 18.16 -2.30 8.21
C PHE A 173 17.23 -1.73 9.29
N VAL A 174 16.29 -2.52 9.81
CA VAL A 174 15.32 -2.11 10.84
C VAL A 174 16.04 -1.66 12.12
N GLU A 175 17.03 -2.43 12.58
CA GLU A 175 17.83 -2.13 13.78
C GLU A 175 18.73 -0.90 13.60
N GLY A 176 19.06 -0.53 12.36
CA GLY A 176 19.84 0.66 12.04
C GLY A 176 19.03 1.96 11.96
N LEU A 177 17.69 1.90 12.02
CA LEU A 177 16.83 3.07 11.97
C LEU A 177 16.58 3.67 13.36
N ASN A 178 16.47 4.99 13.43
CA ASN A 178 16.08 5.71 14.66
C ASN A 178 14.68 5.33 15.14
N ASP A 179 13.77 5.04 14.20
CA ASP A 179 12.42 4.58 14.46
C ASP A 179 12.17 3.26 13.70
N PRO A 180 12.44 2.11 14.32
CA PRO A 180 12.20 0.79 13.74
C PRO A 180 10.71 0.52 13.43
N GLY A 181 9.80 1.24 14.09
CA GLY A 181 8.35 1.09 13.93
C GLY A 181 7.83 1.52 12.56
N LYS A 182 8.64 2.28 11.78
CA LYS A 182 8.26 2.75 10.45
C LYS A 182 8.34 1.68 9.37
N VAL A 183 9.07 0.58 9.58
CA VAL A 183 9.19 -0.47 8.56
C VAL A 183 7.93 -1.33 8.56
N VAL A 184 7.36 -1.48 7.38
CA VAL A 184 6.15 -2.26 7.12
C VAL A 184 6.48 -3.30 6.06
N PHE A 185 6.17 -4.55 6.33
CA PHE A 185 6.14 -5.55 5.26
C PHE A 185 4.84 -5.43 4.46
N ASN A 186 4.94 -5.45 3.13
CA ASN A 186 3.76 -5.42 2.27
C ASN A 186 3.70 -6.68 1.40
N CYS A 187 2.63 -7.46 1.60
CA CYS A 187 2.44 -8.77 0.97
C CYS A 187 1.13 -8.80 0.19
N VAL A 188 1.24 -9.03 -1.12
CA VAL A 188 0.10 -9.42 -1.96
C VAL A 188 -0.15 -10.90 -1.77
N LEU A 189 -1.33 -11.25 -1.27
CA LEU A 189 -1.78 -12.63 -1.07
C LEU A 189 -2.13 -13.27 -2.41
N GLN A 190 -1.58 -14.46 -2.66
CA GLN A 190 -1.72 -15.13 -3.94
C GLN A 190 -1.39 -16.62 -3.86
N LYS A 191 -1.96 -17.41 -4.77
CA LYS A 191 -1.61 -18.83 -4.89
C LYS A 191 -0.13 -19.01 -5.19
N GLY A 192 0.52 -19.93 -4.49
CA GLY A 192 1.97 -20.13 -4.59
C GLY A 192 2.82 -19.06 -3.89
N GLY A 193 2.20 -18.17 -3.12
CA GLY A 193 2.86 -17.22 -2.22
C GLY A 193 2.40 -17.44 -0.79
N VAL A 194 1.75 -16.42 -0.21
CA VAL A 194 1.00 -16.55 1.05
C VAL A 194 -0.46 -16.81 0.69
N GLU A 195 -0.95 -18.02 0.96
CA GLU A 195 -2.26 -18.49 0.50
C GLU A 195 -3.16 -19.10 1.59
N SER A 196 -2.70 -19.14 2.83
CA SER A 196 -3.46 -19.66 3.97
C SER A 196 -3.19 -18.89 5.27
N CYS A 197 -4.04 -19.10 6.29
CA CYS A 197 -3.78 -18.58 7.64
C CYS A 197 -2.47 -19.07 8.24
N LYS A 198 -2.08 -20.31 7.93
CA LYS A 198 -0.80 -20.89 8.36
C LYS A 198 0.37 -20.13 7.73
N ASP A 199 0.27 -19.79 6.45
CA ASP A 199 1.29 -19.00 5.77
C ASP A 199 1.36 -17.58 6.31
N VAL A 200 0.21 -16.98 6.65
CA VAL A 200 0.16 -15.67 7.32
C VAL A 200 0.84 -15.76 8.69
N ALA A 201 0.59 -16.79 9.50
CA ALA A 201 1.27 -16.99 10.78
C ALA A 201 2.80 -17.12 10.58
N ALA A 202 3.25 -17.96 9.65
CA ALA A 202 4.67 -18.11 9.31
C ALA A 202 5.30 -16.80 8.81
N TYR A 203 4.55 -16.00 8.05
CA TYR A 203 4.96 -14.67 7.62
C TYR A 203 5.13 -13.71 8.78
N LEU A 204 4.22 -13.74 9.75
CA LEU A 204 4.29 -12.88 10.93
C LEU A 204 5.38 -13.35 11.92
N ASP A 205 5.68 -14.64 11.98
CA ASP A 205 6.87 -15.16 12.66
C ASP A 205 8.15 -14.60 12.01
N MET A 206 8.28 -14.66 10.68
CA MET A 206 9.40 -14.03 9.96
C MET A 206 9.46 -12.52 10.22
N ALA A 207 8.32 -11.82 10.30
CA ALA A 207 8.28 -10.39 10.62
C ALA A 207 8.84 -10.10 12.02
N ILE A 208 8.47 -10.90 13.02
CA ILE A 208 9.03 -10.82 14.38
C ILE A 208 10.54 -11.06 14.36
N ASP A 209 11.00 -12.07 13.62
CA ASP A 209 12.42 -12.36 13.47
C ASP A 209 13.17 -11.21 12.79
N ALA A 210 12.57 -10.58 11.78
CA ALA A 210 13.11 -9.40 11.10
C ALA A 210 13.00 -8.09 11.91
N LYS A 211 12.42 -8.13 13.13
CA LYS A 211 12.08 -6.96 13.96
C LYS A 211 11.07 -6.00 13.31
N VAL A 212 10.36 -6.44 12.29
CA VAL A 212 9.32 -5.66 11.60
C VAL A 212 8.02 -5.69 12.40
N GLN A 213 7.61 -4.52 12.88
CA GLN A 213 6.46 -4.38 13.79
C GLN A 213 5.10 -4.33 13.09
N ASN A 214 5.08 -4.14 11.77
CA ASN A 214 3.85 -3.99 10.99
C ASN A 214 3.92 -4.79 9.69
N SER A 215 2.86 -5.53 9.38
CA SER A 215 2.70 -6.22 8.10
C SER A 215 1.34 -5.89 7.47
N SER A 216 1.33 -5.63 6.18
CA SER A 216 0.14 -5.37 5.37
C SER A 216 -0.06 -6.55 4.42
N PHE A 217 -1.27 -7.10 4.43
CA PHE A 217 -1.71 -8.14 3.51
C PHE A 217 -2.80 -7.58 2.61
N ILE A 218 -2.64 -7.72 1.30
CA ILE A 218 -3.61 -7.20 0.33
C ILE A 218 -3.99 -8.32 -0.63
N THR A 219 -5.28 -8.55 -0.86
CA THR A 219 -5.70 -9.47 -1.93
C THR A 219 -5.52 -8.81 -3.30
N MET A 220 -5.19 -9.64 -4.29
CA MET A 220 -4.82 -9.15 -5.60
C MET A 220 -5.99 -8.53 -6.36
N PHE A 221 -5.73 -7.50 -7.16
CA PHE A 221 -6.67 -7.05 -8.19
C PHE A 221 -6.55 -7.97 -9.41
N LYS A 222 -7.67 -8.35 -10.02
CA LYS A 222 -7.71 -9.07 -11.29
C LYS A 222 -7.34 -8.15 -12.47
N ALA A 223 -6.07 -7.76 -12.52
CA ALA A 223 -5.56 -6.78 -13.46
C ALA A 223 -4.99 -7.41 -14.75
N ASN A 224 -4.68 -8.71 -14.72
CA ASN A 224 -4.14 -9.48 -15.85
C ASN A 224 -4.40 -10.99 -15.61
N ASP A 225 -4.09 -11.81 -16.60
CA ASP A 225 -4.32 -13.27 -16.58
C ASP A 225 -3.66 -13.96 -15.38
N TYR A 226 -2.41 -13.59 -15.05
CA TYR A 226 -1.71 -14.10 -13.88
C TYR A 226 -2.49 -13.79 -12.61
N CYS A 227 -2.97 -12.54 -12.49
CA CYS A 227 -3.72 -12.13 -11.33
C CYS A 227 -5.04 -12.89 -11.18
N GLU A 228 -5.71 -13.22 -12.28
CA GLU A 228 -6.95 -14.01 -12.27
C GLU A 228 -6.69 -15.46 -11.84
N GLU A 229 -5.65 -16.10 -12.38
CA GLU A 229 -5.28 -17.48 -12.07
C GLU A 229 -4.86 -17.66 -10.60
N HIS A 230 -4.08 -16.69 -10.09
CA HIS A 230 -3.51 -16.71 -8.74
C HIS A 230 -4.36 -15.95 -7.70
N TYR A 231 -5.53 -15.44 -8.08
CA TYR A 231 -6.44 -14.72 -7.19
C TYR A 231 -6.89 -15.59 -6.01
N LEU A 232 -6.89 -14.98 -4.82
CA LEU A 232 -7.49 -15.52 -3.61
C LEU A 232 -8.71 -14.66 -3.26
N SER A 233 -9.91 -15.23 -3.42
CA SER A 233 -11.15 -14.54 -3.06
C SER A 233 -11.18 -14.35 -1.54
N ALA A 234 -11.39 -13.12 -1.06
CA ALA A 234 -11.50 -12.90 0.39
C ALA A 234 -12.73 -13.54 1.03
N TYR A 235 -13.76 -13.88 0.24
CA TYR A 235 -14.91 -14.64 0.73
C TYR A 235 -14.55 -16.10 1.04
N THR A 236 -13.53 -16.64 0.37
CA THR A 236 -13.06 -18.01 0.56
C THR A 236 -11.68 -18.07 1.21
N PHE A 237 -10.97 -16.94 1.32
CA PHE A 237 -9.66 -16.88 1.92
C PHE A 237 -9.83 -17.16 3.41
N PRO A 238 -9.19 -18.21 3.93
CA PRO A 238 -9.48 -18.70 5.27
C PRO A 238 -9.27 -17.64 6.35
N PHE A 239 -8.45 -16.62 6.11
CA PHE A 239 -8.18 -15.58 7.10
C PHE A 239 -9.40 -14.75 7.49
N VAL A 240 -10.30 -14.45 6.55
CA VAL A 240 -11.52 -13.69 6.85
C VAL A 240 -12.59 -14.59 7.46
N SER A 241 -12.73 -15.83 7.00
CA SER A 241 -13.72 -16.76 7.56
C SER A 241 -13.31 -17.34 8.92
N GLU A 242 -12.03 -17.68 9.11
CA GLU A 242 -11.47 -18.26 10.33
C GLU A 242 -11.25 -17.23 11.45
N LEU A 243 -10.93 -15.97 11.13
CA LEU A 243 -10.85 -14.90 12.13
C LEU A 243 -12.17 -14.11 12.26
N GLY A 244 -13.08 -14.21 11.29
CA GLY A 244 -14.14 -13.23 11.08
C GLY A 244 -15.57 -13.61 11.46
N TYR A 245 -15.96 -14.88 11.57
CA TYR A 245 -17.34 -15.24 11.90
C TYR A 245 -17.52 -15.58 13.38
N ALA A 246 -18.62 -15.13 13.97
CA ALA A 246 -18.99 -15.38 15.36
C ALA A 246 -18.78 -16.86 15.72
N GLY A 247 -17.83 -17.14 16.61
CA GLY A 247 -17.53 -18.51 17.03
C GLY A 247 -16.17 -19.02 16.59
N TRP A 248 -15.11 -18.33 17.03
CA TRP A 248 -14.00 -19.06 17.61
C TRP A 248 -14.42 -19.62 18.98
N ASN A 249 -15.37 -20.54 18.93
CA ASN A 249 -15.78 -21.34 20.06
C ASN A 249 -15.97 -22.77 19.55
N SER A 250 -15.11 -23.66 20.06
CA SER A 250 -15.13 -25.14 20.03
C SER A 250 -14.14 -25.87 19.12
N ALA A 251 -12.83 -25.62 19.30
CA ALA A 251 -11.84 -26.70 19.51
C ALA A 251 -10.43 -26.15 19.76
N HIS A 252 -9.94 -25.22 18.93
CA HIS A 252 -8.57 -24.71 19.05
C HIS A 252 -8.46 -23.23 18.77
N PRO A 253 -8.53 -22.44 19.84
CA PRO A 253 -8.12 -21.09 19.75
C PRO A 253 -6.62 -20.93 19.41
N ASN A 254 -6.24 -20.63 18.16
CA ASN A 254 -4.90 -20.06 17.84
C ASN A 254 -4.67 -18.75 18.62
N ALA A 255 -4.28 -18.88 19.90
CA ALA A 255 -4.05 -17.81 20.90
C ALA A 255 -2.98 -16.77 20.51
N GLN A 256 -2.50 -16.84 19.27
CA GLN A 256 -1.51 -15.98 18.65
C GLN A 256 -2.16 -14.75 18.00
N PHE A 257 -3.40 -14.84 17.50
CA PHE A 257 -4.07 -13.72 16.80
C PHE A 257 -5.04 -12.96 17.71
N ASP A 258 -5.05 -11.64 17.57
CA ASP A 258 -5.97 -10.71 18.22
C ASP A 258 -6.44 -9.68 17.18
N VAL A 259 -7.75 -9.55 16.95
CA VAL A 259 -8.35 -8.69 15.91
C VAL A 259 -9.29 -7.70 16.58
N TRP A 260 -9.10 -6.41 16.33
CA TRP A 260 -9.87 -5.36 17.00
C TRP A 260 -10.54 -4.36 16.05
N ASN A 261 -10.07 -4.21 14.80
CA ASN A 261 -10.68 -3.30 13.83
C ASN A 261 -11.20 -4.06 12.63
N ARG A 262 -12.44 -3.79 12.21
CA ARG A 262 -13.04 -4.32 10.98
C ARG A 262 -13.84 -3.22 10.31
N HIS A 263 -13.42 -2.82 9.12
CA HIS A 263 -14.06 -1.75 8.38
C HIS A 263 -14.48 -2.25 7.01
N SER A 264 -15.70 -1.91 6.62
CA SER A 264 -16.25 -2.30 5.32
C SER A 264 -16.76 -1.07 4.59
N ASP A 265 -16.44 -1.05 3.30
CA ASP A 265 -17.16 -0.35 2.25
C ASP A 265 -17.67 -1.46 1.34
N TYR A 266 -18.93 -1.87 1.54
CA TYR A 266 -19.46 -3.13 0.98
C TYR A 266 -19.34 -3.24 -0.54
N GLU A 267 -19.28 -2.11 -1.24
CA GLU A 267 -19.13 -2.09 -2.69
C GLU A 267 -17.65 -2.18 -3.13
N TYR A 268 -16.70 -1.74 -2.30
CA TYR A 268 -15.34 -1.44 -2.77
C TYR A 268 -14.20 -2.07 -1.99
N CYS A 269 -14.34 -2.31 -0.69
CA CYS A 269 -13.23 -2.81 0.12
C CYS A 269 -13.67 -3.30 1.50
N HIS A 270 -13.03 -4.37 1.97
CA HIS A 270 -13.08 -4.78 3.36
C HIS A 270 -11.67 -4.77 3.96
N CYS A 271 -11.56 -4.28 5.19
CA CYS A 271 -10.29 -4.16 5.88
C CYS A 271 -10.41 -4.67 7.31
N LEU A 272 -9.34 -5.25 7.83
CA LEU A 272 -9.24 -5.57 9.25
C LEU A 272 -7.84 -5.28 9.77
N SER A 273 -7.71 -5.13 11.08
CA SER A 273 -6.42 -4.95 11.75
C SER A 273 -6.37 -5.72 13.05
N GLY A 274 -5.16 -6.15 13.39
CA GLY A 274 -4.92 -6.94 14.58
C GLY A 274 -3.45 -7.04 14.93
N SER A 275 -3.15 -7.94 15.85
CA SER A 275 -1.80 -8.34 16.18
C SER A 275 -1.65 -9.84 16.21
N TYR A 276 -0.42 -10.27 15.95
CA TYR A 276 0.01 -11.63 16.11
C TYR A 276 1.12 -11.68 17.16
N ARG A 277 1.09 -12.69 18.03
CA ARG A 277 2.09 -12.94 19.06
C ARG A 277 2.55 -14.39 19.03
N ASN A 278 3.84 -14.60 19.20
CA ASN A 278 4.44 -15.91 19.46
C ASN A 278 5.23 -15.88 20.77
N ALA A 279 6.03 -16.90 21.05
CA ALA A 279 6.80 -16.99 22.30
C ALA A 279 7.89 -15.91 22.44
N VAL A 280 8.33 -15.28 21.33
CA VAL A 280 9.49 -14.38 21.30
C VAL A 280 9.14 -12.92 20.98
N GLY A 281 7.91 -12.64 20.53
CA GLY A 281 7.51 -11.28 20.20
C GLY A 281 6.06 -11.11 19.75
N ARG A 282 5.76 -9.87 19.33
CA ARG A 282 4.47 -9.44 18.81
C ARG A 282 4.69 -8.53 17.60
N THR A 283 3.83 -8.65 16.60
CA THR A 283 3.77 -7.75 15.45
C THR A 283 2.30 -7.40 15.14
N ARG A 284 2.07 -6.27 14.47
CA ARG A 284 0.74 -5.85 14.02
C ARG A 284 0.54 -6.27 12.57
N PHE A 285 -0.70 -6.55 12.22
CA PHE A 285 -1.08 -6.75 10.84
C PHE A 285 -2.29 -5.93 10.44
N TYR A 286 -2.28 -5.52 9.18
CA TYR A 286 -3.39 -4.94 8.47
C TYR A 286 -3.72 -5.85 7.29
N PHE A 287 -5.00 -6.12 7.08
CA PHE A 287 -5.46 -6.89 5.93
C PHE A 287 -6.46 -6.04 5.15
N ARG A 288 -6.31 -6.02 3.83
CA ARG A 288 -7.19 -5.32 2.90
C ARG A 288 -7.61 -6.24 1.77
N CYS A 289 -8.92 -6.39 1.61
CA CYS A 289 -9.51 -6.98 0.42
C CYS A 289 -10.25 -5.93 -0.39
N PRO A 290 -9.75 -5.54 -1.57
CA PRO A 290 -10.56 -4.83 -2.55
C PRO A 290 -11.79 -5.66 -2.97
N GLY A 291 -12.94 -5.02 -3.18
CA GLY A 291 -14.17 -5.67 -3.65
C GLY A 291 -14.09 -6.16 -5.11
N ASN A 292 -15.09 -6.93 -5.55
CA ASN A 292 -15.14 -7.49 -6.91
C ASN A 292 -15.44 -6.40 -7.97
N ASP A 293 -14.43 -6.14 -8.80
CA ASP A 293 -14.51 -5.89 -10.25
C ASP A 293 -15.31 -4.71 -10.81
N SER A 294 -15.59 -3.66 -10.02
CA SER A 294 -15.89 -2.35 -10.61
C SER A 294 -14.94 -1.29 -10.06
N ALA A 295 -14.15 -0.69 -10.96
CA ALA A 295 -13.48 0.55 -10.65
C ALA A 295 -14.58 1.55 -10.23
N PRO A 296 -14.50 2.13 -9.01
CA PRO A 296 -15.52 3.07 -8.57
C PRO A 296 -15.67 4.18 -9.58
N ASP A 297 -16.90 4.70 -9.72
CA ASP A 297 -17.23 5.84 -10.58
C ASP A 297 -16.71 7.19 -10.04
N PHE A 298 -15.75 7.13 -9.11
CA PHE A 298 -15.19 8.27 -8.40
C PHE A 298 -13.68 8.12 -8.21
N CYS A 299 -13.01 9.26 -8.08
CA CYS A 299 -11.59 9.35 -7.80
C CYS A 299 -11.31 8.92 -6.35
N ARG A 300 -10.46 7.90 -6.21
CA ARG A 300 -10.02 7.35 -4.91
C ARG A 300 -8.68 7.91 -4.46
N GLN A 301 -7.83 8.32 -5.39
CA GLN A 301 -6.50 8.85 -5.15
C GLN A 301 -6.04 9.71 -6.33
N LEU A 302 -5.10 10.60 -6.08
CA LEU A 302 -4.32 11.26 -7.11
C LEU A 302 -3.06 10.45 -7.41
N VAL A 303 -2.58 10.53 -8.65
CA VAL A 303 -1.30 9.96 -9.06
C VAL A 303 -0.50 11.03 -9.79
N TYR A 304 0.72 11.29 -9.33
CA TYR A 304 1.72 12.03 -10.09
C TYR A 304 2.61 11.05 -10.82
N THR A 305 2.60 11.08 -12.14
CA THR A 305 3.27 10.08 -12.99
C THR A 305 4.74 10.43 -13.21
N ALA A 306 5.54 9.43 -13.59
CA ALA A 306 6.92 9.66 -13.99
C ALA A 306 7.04 10.53 -15.26
N SER A 307 5.96 10.65 -16.05
CA SER A 307 5.84 11.57 -17.17
C SER A 307 5.60 13.02 -16.76
N ASN A 308 5.49 13.31 -15.45
CA ASN A 308 5.25 14.63 -14.86
C ASN A 308 3.82 15.15 -14.98
N ASP A 309 2.85 14.24 -15.04
CA ASP A 309 1.42 14.58 -15.08
C ASP A 309 0.74 14.24 -13.75
N LEU A 310 -0.15 15.11 -13.28
CA LEU A 310 -1.06 14.83 -12.16
C LEU A 310 -2.38 14.30 -12.72
N GLN A 311 -2.83 13.14 -12.28
CA GLN A 311 -4.04 12.46 -12.79
C GLN A 311 -4.90 11.82 -11.69
N ASP A 312 -6.13 11.45 -12.03
CA ASP A 312 -7.17 10.96 -11.11
C ASP A 312 -7.13 9.44 -10.81
N GLY A 313 -5.94 8.85 -10.75
CA GLY A 313 -5.76 7.44 -10.36
C GLY A 313 -4.67 6.73 -11.16
N PHE A 314 -4.52 5.42 -10.93
CA PHE A 314 -3.58 4.58 -11.69
C PHE A 314 -4.18 4.10 -13.02
N GLY A 315 -3.32 3.84 -14.00
CA GLY A 315 -3.68 3.24 -15.29
C GLY A 315 -3.84 4.25 -16.42
N THR A 316 -4.13 3.72 -17.61
CA THR A 316 -4.35 4.51 -18.84
C THR A 316 -5.76 5.12 -18.88
N GLY A 317 -5.95 6.18 -19.66
CA GLY A 317 -7.26 6.81 -19.83
C GLY A 317 -7.77 7.60 -18.62
N ARG A 318 -6.88 7.89 -17.65
CA ARG A 318 -7.17 8.74 -16.49
C ARG A 318 -7.24 10.21 -16.89
N LYS A 319 -8.04 10.98 -16.16
CA LYS A 319 -8.18 12.41 -16.37
C LYS A 319 -6.91 13.10 -15.90
N VAL A 320 -6.21 13.76 -16.82
CA VAL A 320 -5.06 14.61 -16.51
C VAL A 320 -5.58 15.93 -15.94
N ILE A 321 -5.13 16.24 -14.72
CA ILE A 321 -5.48 17.42 -13.93
C ILE A 321 -4.51 18.55 -14.22
N LEU A 322 -3.21 18.22 -14.29
CA LEU A 322 -2.12 19.12 -14.63
C LEU A 322 -1.13 18.34 -15.48
N SER A 323 -0.69 18.90 -16.60
CA SER A 323 0.33 18.28 -17.44
C SER A 323 1.65 19.00 -17.30
N ARG A 324 2.73 18.36 -17.75
CA ARG A 324 4.05 19.02 -17.83
C ARG A 324 4.04 20.31 -18.67
N GLU A 325 3.13 20.41 -19.64
CA GLU A 325 3.08 21.49 -20.64
C GLU A 325 2.34 22.74 -20.13
N THR A 326 1.61 22.63 -19.01
CA THR A 326 0.85 23.72 -18.37
C THR A 326 1.61 24.34 -17.21
#